data_AF-A0A355GLI1-F1
#
_entry.id   AF-A0A355GLI1-F1
#
_cell.length_a   1.000
_cell.length_b   1.000
_cell.length_c   1.000
_cell.angle_alpha   90.00
_cell.angle_beta   90.00
_cell.angle_gamma   90.00
#
_symmetry.space_group_name_H-M   'P 1'
#
loop_
_entity.id
_entity.type
_entity.pdbx_description
1 polymer ?
#
loop_
_entity_poly.entity_id
_entity_poly.type
_entity_poly.pdbx_seq_one_letter_code
_entity_poly.pdbx_strand_id
1 'polypeptide(L)'
;AKKFLALSNPSTLSGTFRESFPIVDPDKTQTIIDQFGKTRCITVSGWECTNVKEKCLEQPVAPIGGIEIAGTYYSHGSPIAENDFQLVRPRIPGQTCYDEFMSLLNDADPLIRNVYALGKFPDQDPEKQVILPDWLLEPVKFWTRWNRLSLRAREQSHELALKLLERILPVESFGLDVAASRYGDTSVLAVGGQYGIRAVHECQFSDTQQTMCWVLDTAQTYGIDLSQGIVPIGIDWGGGYGNAVGDPLKKRNVHVIEIHGNATSILDSKKYANKRAELYGETARRLDPAGDFRMMPFALPDNQRLKEELVAPEKIFAGHDGEKFYITPKGRRGSDASYNGKTLHERLGRSPDRADAVVYCLSALRNQRRRQLMVA
;
A
#
# COMPACT_ATOMS: atom_id res chain seq x y z
N ALA A 1 13.87 -35.65 -15.82
CA ALA A 1 13.94 -34.18 -15.71
C ALA A 1 14.95 -33.82 -14.62
N LYS A 2 16.00 -33.06 -14.92
CA LYS A 2 16.86 -32.46 -13.89
C LYS A 2 15.97 -31.52 -13.07
N LYS A 3 15.84 -31.77 -11.76
CA LYS A 3 15.10 -30.87 -10.86
C LYS A 3 16.02 -29.69 -10.60
N PHE A 4 15.62 -28.49 -11.04
CA PHE A 4 16.36 -27.27 -10.73
C PHE A 4 15.88 -26.75 -9.36
N LEU A 5 16.84 -26.45 -8.49
CA LEU A 5 16.61 -25.92 -7.15
C LEU A 5 17.13 -24.49 -7.12
N ALA A 6 16.24 -23.53 -6.89
CA ALA A 6 16.64 -22.14 -6.67
C ALA A 6 16.67 -21.89 -5.16
N LEU A 7 17.88 -21.72 -4.61
CA LEU A 7 18.07 -21.21 -3.25
C LEU A 7 17.92 -19.69 -3.32
N SER A 8 16.87 -19.16 -2.72
CA SER A 8 16.64 -17.72 -2.68
C SER A 8 16.88 -17.19 -1.29
N ASN A 9 17.53 -16.03 -1.19
CA ASN A 9 17.52 -15.25 0.03
C ASN A 9 16.17 -14.50 0.10
N PRO A 10 15.34 -14.74 1.12
CA PRO A 10 14.08 -14.03 1.33
C PRO A 10 14.25 -12.50 1.42
N SER A 11 15.47 -12.01 1.70
CA SER A 11 15.83 -10.59 1.57
C SER A 11 15.71 -10.04 0.13
N THR A 12 15.45 -10.88 -0.86
CA THR A 12 15.17 -10.44 -2.23
C THR A 12 13.77 -9.82 -2.27
N LEU A 13 13.69 -8.55 -1.84
CA LEU A 13 12.44 -7.80 -1.74
C LEU A 13 11.85 -7.42 -3.11
N SER A 14 12.61 -7.60 -4.21
CA SER A 14 12.38 -6.98 -5.51
C SER A 14 12.26 -7.96 -6.71
N GLY A 15 11.77 -7.42 -7.84
CA GLY A 15 12.06 -7.93 -9.19
C GLY A 15 11.18 -9.05 -9.75
N THR A 16 11.75 -9.76 -10.73
CA THR A 16 11.21 -10.93 -11.46
C THR A 16 11.04 -12.16 -10.58
N PHE A 17 11.74 -12.20 -9.44
CA PHE A 17 11.62 -13.26 -8.44
C PHE A 17 10.22 -13.26 -7.79
N ARG A 18 9.72 -12.10 -7.33
CA ARG A 18 8.33 -11.99 -6.82
C ARG A 18 7.25 -12.24 -7.87
N GLU A 19 7.52 -11.92 -9.13
CA GLU A 19 6.60 -12.23 -10.24
C GLU A 19 6.48 -13.73 -10.47
N SER A 20 7.57 -14.46 -10.21
CA SER A 20 7.60 -15.92 -10.31
C SER A 20 7.01 -16.62 -9.08
N PHE A 21 7.02 -15.98 -7.91
CA PHE A 21 6.50 -16.52 -6.64
C PHE A 21 5.57 -15.51 -5.93
N PRO A 22 4.29 -15.42 -6.33
CA PRO A 22 3.37 -14.37 -5.86
C PRO A 22 2.90 -14.56 -4.40
N ILE A 23 2.73 -13.42 -3.70
CA ILE A 23 2.40 -13.29 -2.26
C ILE A 23 1.07 -13.95 -1.85
N VAL A 24 0.16 -14.19 -2.79
CA VAL A 24 -1.21 -14.64 -2.50
C VAL A 24 -1.23 -16.07 -1.93
N ASP A 25 -0.18 -16.88 -2.17
CA ASP A 25 0.00 -18.21 -1.56
C ASP A 25 1.47 -18.69 -1.71
N PRO A 26 2.43 -18.17 -0.92
CA PRO A 26 3.86 -18.40 -1.11
C PRO A 26 4.26 -19.88 -0.93
N ASP A 27 3.51 -20.63 -0.11
CA ASP A 27 3.78 -22.04 0.15
C ASP A 27 3.23 -22.98 -0.92
N LYS A 28 2.12 -22.65 -1.60
CA LYS A 28 1.62 -23.44 -2.75
C LYS A 28 2.34 -23.12 -4.06
N THR A 29 2.97 -21.96 -4.18
CA THR A 29 3.63 -21.50 -5.41
C THR A 29 5.13 -21.82 -5.49
N GLN A 30 5.67 -22.55 -4.49
CA GLN A 30 7.08 -22.95 -4.44
C GLN A 30 7.58 -23.73 -5.67
N THR A 31 6.71 -24.23 -6.55
CA THR A 31 7.12 -24.92 -7.78
C THR A 31 6.56 -24.21 -9.01
N ILE A 32 7.45 -23.70 -9.86
CA ILE A 32 7.13 -23.12 -11.16
C ILE A 32 7.63 -24.00 -12.30
N ILE A 33 7.05 -23.82 -13.50
CA ILE A 33 7.52 -24.46 -14.72
C ILE A 33 8.10 -23.37 -15.62
N ASP A 34 9.40 -23.44 -15.88
CA ASP A 34 10.13 -22.53 -16.76
C ASP A 34 10.75 -23.28 -17.95
N GLN A 35 11.53 -22.58 -18.78
CA GLN A 35 12.21 -23.14 -19.96
C GLN A 35 13.22 -24.26 -19.64
N PHE A 36 13.63 -24.40 -18.37
CA PHE A 36 14.53 -25.42 -17.86
C PHE A 36 13.78 -26.57 -17.15
N GLY A 37 12.47 -26.47 -16.98
CA GLY A 37 11.59 -27.50 -16.44
C GLY A 37 10.93 -27.09 -15.13
N LYS A 38 10.73 -28.05 -14.21
CA LYS A 38 10.16 -27.77 -12.88
C LYS A 38 11.25 -27.20 -11.96
N THR A 39 11.09 -25.95 -11.57
CA THR A 39 11.97 -25.24 -10.63
C THR A 39 11.27 -25.11 -9.28
N ARG A 40 11.91 -25.57 -8.21
CA ARG A 40 11.40 -25.41 -6.84
C ARG A 40 12.18 -24.33 -6.10
N CYS A 41 11.48 -23.34 -5.56
CA CYS A 41 11.99 -22.40 -4.58
C CYS A 41 11.91 -23.02 -3.18
N ILE A 42 13.01 -22.95 -2.45
CA ILE A 42 13.09 -23.29 -1.04
C ILE A 42 13.68 -22.08 -0.33
N THR A 43 12.93 -21.50 0.59
CA THR A 43 13.48 -20.59 1.59
C THR A 43 13.95 -21.41 2.78
N VAL A 44 15.08 -21.02 3.36
CA VAL A 44 15.64 -21.69 4.55
C VAL A 44 15.59 -20.68 5.67
N SER A 45 14.87 -21.02 6.74
CA SER A 45 14.84 -20.18 7.93
C SER A 45 16.19 -20.22 8.66
N GLY A 46 16.52 -19.16 9.42
CA GLY A 46 17.70 -19.19 10.28
C GLY A 46 17.69 -20.36 11.26
N TRP A 47 16.52 -20.83 11.69
CA TRP A 47 16.38 -22.02 12.54
C TRP A 47 16.84 -23.33 11.87
N GLU A 48 16.75 -23.40 10.55
CA GLU A 48 17.15 -24.56 9.75
C GLU A 48 18.63 -24.48 9.32
N CYS A 49 19.28 -23.33 9.51
CA CYS A 49 20.71 -23.18 9.30
C CYS A 49 21.50 -23.90 10.40
N THR A 50 22.30 -24.90 10.01
CA THR A 50 23.13 -25.69 10.94
C THR A 50 23.99 -24.82 11.85
N ASN A 51 24.57 -23.73 11.33
CA ASN A 51 25.38 -22.80 12.12
C ASN A 51 24.62 -22.12 13.26
N VAL A 52 23.34 -21.84 13.08
CA VAL A 52 22.47 -21.22 14.09
C VAL A 52 21.96 -22.29 15.05
N LYS A 53 21.44 -23.40 14.49
CA LYS A 53 20.86 -24.51 15.27
C LYS A 53 21.87 -25.14 16.23
N GLU A 54 23.07 -25.43 15.74
CA GLU A 54 24.13 -26.10 16.49
C GLU A 54 25.15 -25.09 17.05
N LYS A 55 24.90 -23.77 16.89
CA LYS A 55 25.78 -22.69 17.37
C LYS A 55 27.24 -22.87 16.90
N CYS A 56 27.47 -23.35 15.68
CA CYS A 56 28.79 -23.74 15.16
C CYS A 56 29.86 -22.62 15.12
N LEU A 57 29.45 -21.36 15.31
CA LEU A 57 30.36 -20.21 15.42
C LEU A 57 30.70 -19.86 16.89
N GLU A 58 29.90 -20.33 17.85
CA GLU A 58 30.17 -20.26 19.29
C GLU A 58 30.86 -21.55 19.79
N GLN A 59 30.47 -22.69 19.21
CA GLN A 59 31.08 -23.99 19.45
C GLN A 59 32.00 -24.33 18.28
N PRO A 60 33.31 -24.38 18.50
CA PRO A 60 34.24 -24.67 17.44
C PRO A 60 34.06 -26.16 17.06
N VAL A 61 33.40 -26.44 15.95
CA VAL A 61 33.14 -27.81 15.47
C VAL A 61 33.74 -28.00 14.10
N ALA A 62 34.22 -29.22 13.82
CA ALA A 62 34.89 -29.52 12.58
C ALA A 62 33.93 -29.55 11.36
N PRO A 63 34.34 -28.98 10.21
CA PRO A 63 33.51 -28.85 9.03
C PRO A 63 33.21 -30.19 8.36
N ILE A 64 32.31 -30.19 7.36
CA ILE A 64 32.05 -31.36 6.51
C ILE A 64 33.35 -31.78 5.82
N GLY A 65 33.72 -33.06 5.98
CA GLY A 65 35.02 -33.61 5.53
C GLY A 65 36.12 -33.63 6.59
N GLY A 66 35.85 -33.06 7.78
CA GLY A 66 36.82 -32.92 8.87
C GLY A 66 37.89 -31.86 8.58
N ILE A 67 38.73 -31.58 9.58
CA ILE A 67 39.83 -30.61 9.48
C ILE A 67 41.01 -31.07 10.31
N GLU A 68 42.23 -30.87 9.80
CA GLU A 68 43.45 -31.05 10.58
C GLU A 68 43.94 -29.68 11.07
N ILE A 69 44.13 -29.54 12.37
CA ILE A 69 44.63 -28.32 13.01
C ILE A 69 45.78 -28.72 13.92
N ALA A 70 46.95 -28.09 13.74
CA ALA A 70 48.15 -28.35 14.55
C ALA A 70 48.54 -29.84 14.69
N GLY A 71 48.28 -30.67 13.67
CA GLY A 71 48.56 -32.11 13.67
C GLY A 71 47.48 -32.99 14.31
N THR A 72 46.37 -32.39 14.77
CA THR A 72 45.19 -33.10 15.27
C THR A 72 44.09 -33.08 14.23
N TYR A 73 43.63 -34.26 13.81
CA TYR A 73 42.48 -34.38 12.90
C TYR A 73 41.16 -34.43 13.67
N TYR A 74 40.28 -33.50 13.35
CA TYR A 74 38.92 -33.41 13.86
C TYR A 74 37.94 -33.88 12.78
N SER A 75 37.23 -34.99 13.04
CA SER A 75 36.21 -35.53 12.13
C SER A 75 34.98 -34.61 12.07
N HIS A 76 34.25 -34.61 10.96
CA HIS A 76 33.03 -33.80 10.82
C HIS A 76 32.12 -33.83 12.06
N GLY A 77 31.77 -32.64 12.58
CA GLY A 77 30.89 -32.48 13.74
C GLY A 77 31.56 -32.68 15.10
N SER A 78 32.84 -33.06 15.16
CA SER A 78 33.55 -33.15 16.45
C SER A 78 33.91 -31.76 16.98
N PRO A 79 33.83 -31.54 18.31
CA PRO A 79 34.35 -30.33 18.94
C PRO A 79 35.85 -30.18 18.69
N ILE A 80 36.26 -28.96 18.35
CA ILE A 80 37.65 -28.53 18.20
C ILE A 80 38.09 -27.97 19.56
N ALA A 81 39.28 -28.31 20.03
CA ALA A 81 39.80 -27.75 21.27
C ALA A 81 39.96 -26.23 21.16
N GLU A 82 39.70 -25.49 22.24
CA GLU A 82 39.75 -24.03 22.26
C GLU A 82 41.11 -23.47 21.80
N ASN A 83 42.20 -24.11 22.24
CA ASN A 83 43.57 -23.75 21.83
C ASN A 83 43.80 -23.91 20.32
N ASP A 84 43.25 -24.96 19.71
CA ASP A 84 43.39 -25.24 18.28
C ASP A 84 42.48 -24.32 17.46
N PHE A 85 41.30 -23.96 18.00
CA PHE A 85 40.40 -23.02 17.36
C PHE A 85 40.99 -21.61 17.23
N GLN A 86 41.78 -21.16 18.21
CA GLN A 86 42.49 -19.88 18.15
C GLN A 86 43.53 -19.81 17.01
N LEU A 87 43.97 -20.96 16.48
CA LEU A 87 44.95 -21.05 15.39
C LEU A 87 44.32 -20.96 14.00
N VAL A 88 43.00 -21.05 13.90
CA VAL A 88 42.27 -21.05 12.63
C VAL A 88 41.38 -19.82 12.50
N ARG A 89 41.18 -19.35 11.27
CA ARG A 89 40.23 -18.27 10.97
C ARG A 89 39.07 -18.82 10.14
N PRO A 90 37.81 -18.56 10.52
CA PRO A 90 36.67 -18.89 9.67
C PRO A 90 36.84 -18.19 8.32
N ARG A 91 36.75 -18.95 7.22
CA ARG A 91 37.04 -18.46 5.87
C ARG A 91 35.79 -18.17 5.03
N ILE A 92 34.59 -18.42 5.54
CA ILE A 92 33.34 -18.14 4.83
C ILE A 92 32.78 -16.80 5.33
N PRO A 93 32.91 -15.71 4.57
CA PRO A 93 32.34 -14.42 4.93
C PRO A 93 30.81 -14.49 4.86
N GLY A 94 30.12 -13.80 5.76
CA GLY A 94 28.66 -13.58 5.67
C GLY A 94 27.77 -14.74 6.13
N GLN A 95 28.29 -15.68 6.93
CA GLN A 95 27.42 -16.65 7.62
C GLN A 95 26.78 -16.02 8.85
N THR A 96 25.45 -16.02 8.90
CA THR A 96 24.69 -15.56 10.08
C THR A 96 25.02 -16.42 11.29
N CYS A 97 25.51 -15.81 12.36
CA CYS A 97 25.75 -16.49 13.64
C CYS A 97 24.48 -16.53 14.51
N TYR A 98 24.49 -17.31 15.60
CA TYR A 98 23.35 -17.40 16.51
C TYR A 98 22.99 -16.04 17.11
N ASP A 99 23.97 -15.24 17.55
CA ASP A 99 23.73 -13.90 18.08
C ASP A 99 23.14 -12.94 17.03
N GLU A 100 23.66 -12.97 15.80
CA GLU A 100 23.14 -12.17 14.69
C GLU A 100 21.70 -12.58 14.35
N PHE A 101 21.42 -13.89 14.29
CA PHE A 101 20.08 -14.42 14.11
C PHE A 101 19.14 -14.00 15.25
N MET A 102 19.56 -14.11 16.51
CA MET A 102 18.76 -13.70 17.66
C MET A 102 18.55 -12.18 17.70
N SER A 103 19.51 -11.40 17.22
CA SER A 103 19.36 -9.95 17.03
C SER A 103 18.28 -9.66 15.98
N LEU A 104 18.34 -10.30 14.81
CA LEU A 104 17.34 -10.15 13.75
C LEU A 104 15.95 -10.65 14.19
N LEU A 105 15.89 -11.74 14.97
CA LEU A 105 14.65 -12.33 15.46
C LEU A 105 13.96 -11.45 16.52
N ASN A 106 14.73 -10.65 17.27
CA ASN A 106 14.21 -9.75 18.30
C ASN A 106 14.06 -8.29 17.81
N ASP A 107 14.28 -8.03 16.51
CA ASP A 107 14.10 -6.70 15.95
C ASP A 107 12.66 -6.19 16.11
N ALA A 108 12.48 -4.89 16.32
CA ALA A 108 11.15 -4.28 16.45
C ALA A 108 10.37 -4.36 15.12
N ASP A 109 11.08 -4.29 13.98
CA ASP A 109 10.50 -4.34 12.64
C ASP A 109 10.08 -5.78 12.26
N PRO A 110 8.78 -6.05 12.06
CA PRO A 110 8.29 -7.35 11.61
C PRO A 110 8.90 -7.82 10.28
N LEU A 111 9.29 -6.91 9.38
CA LEU A 111 9.92 -7.24 8.11
C LEU A 111 11.29 -7.86 8.36
N ILE A 112 12.10 -7.28 9.25
CA ILE A 112 13.42 -7.82 9.61
C ILE A 112 13.27 -9.22 10.21
N ARG A 113 12.39 -9.38 11.20
CA ARG A 113 12.16 -10.70 11.83
C ARG A 113 11.66 -11.76 10.84
N ASN A 114 10.61 -11.44 10.09
CA ASN A 114 9.95 -12.45 9.25
C ASN A 114 10.79 -12.81 8.03
N VAL A 115 11.39 -11.80 7.39
CA VAL A 115 12.08 -12.00 6.11
C VAL A 115 13.53 -12.42 6.34
N TYR A 116 14.28 -11.65 7.14
CA TYR A 116 15.72 -11.87 7.30
C TYR A 116 16.06 -12.95 8.33
N ALA A 117 15.28 -13.09 9.40
CA ALA A 117 15.50 -14.17 10.36
C ALA A 117 14.75 -15.45 9.97
N LEU A 118 13.42 -15.39 9.79
CA LEU A 118 12.58 -16.57 9.61
C LEU A 118 12.48 -17.06 8.17
N GLY A 119 13.04 -16.31 7.22
CA GLY A 119 13.04 -16.69 5.82
C GLY A 119 11.68 -16.71 5.14
N LYS A 120 10.72 -15.93 5.67
CA LYS A 120 9.38 -15.79 5.11
C LYS A 120 9.38 -14.83 3.92
N PHE A 121 8.46 -15.05 2.99
CA PHE A 121 8.18 -14.05 1.97
C PHE A 121 7.61 -12.78 2.64
N PRO A 122 7.96 -11.59 2.16
CA PRO A 122 7.44 -10.35 2.73
C PRO A 122 5.97 -10.18 2.35
N ASP A 123 5.11 -9.87 3.32
CA ASP A 123 3.67 -9.66 3.11
C ASP A 123 3.35 -8.36 2.35
N GLN A 124 4.36 -7.49 2.16
CA GLN A 124 4.26 -6.22 1.45
C GLN A 124 5.52 -5.95 0.61
N ASP A 125 5.40 -5.13 -0.42
CA ASP A 125 6.47 -4.78 -1.35
C ASP A 125 6.67 -3.25 -1.40
N PRO A 126 7.64 -2.68 -0.64
CA PRO A 126 7.91 -1.24 -0.62
C PRO A 126 8.37 -0.68 -1.97
N GLU A 127 8.95 -1.51 -2.83
CA GLU A 127 9.39 -1.08 -4.16
C GLU A 127 8.20 -0.96 -5.11
N LYS A 128 7.36 -1.99 -5.17
CA LYS A 128 6.22 -2.04 -6.09
C LYS A 128 4.98 -1.35 -5.54
N GLN A 129 4.56 -1.57 -4.31
CA GLN A 129 3.31 -0.98 -3.81
C GLN A 129 3.44 0.53 -3.63
N VAL A 130 2.38 1.26 -3.99
CA VAL A 130 2.33 2.71 -3.77
C VAL A 130 2.00 3.02 -2.32
N ILE A 131 1.06 2.27 -1.72
CA ILE A 131 0.66 2.37 -0.31
C ILE A 131 0.86 1.01 0.33
N LEU A 132 1.57 0.96 1.46
CA LEU A 132 1.80 -0.29 2.18
C LEU A 132 0.63 -0.61 3.13
N PRO A 133 0.25 -1.89 3.27
CA PRO A 133 -0.79 -2.31 4.21
C PRO A 133 -0.57 -1.79 5.64
N ASP A 134 0.68 -1.83 6.11
CA ASP A 134 1.00 -1.39 7.48
C ASP A 134 0.79 0.11 7.70
N TRP A 135 0.87 0.92 6.65
CA TRP A 135 0.61 2.37 6.72
C TRP A 135 -0.85 2.69 7.00
N LEU A 136 -1.76 1.73 6.82
CA LEU A 136 -3.19 1.92 7.08
C LEU A 136 -3.58 1.64 8.54
N LEU A 137 -2.71 0.98 9.33
CA LEU A 137 -3.05 0.52 10.68
C LEU A 137 -3.40 1.66 11.63
N GLU A 138 -2.52 2.64 11.79
CA GLU A 138 -2.75 3.78 12.69
C GLU A 138 -3.90 4.68 12.21
N PRO A 139 -4.04 5.00 10.91
CA PRO A 139 -5.19 5.75 10.42
C PRO A 139 -6.54 5.10 10.69
N VAL A 140 -6.62 3.77 10.54
CA VAL A 140 -7.83 3.00 10.82
C VAL A 140 -8.13 2.95 12.31
N LYS A 141 -7.11 2.74 13.17
CA LYS A 141 -7.28 2.79 14.62
C LYS A 141 -7.79 4.15 15.09
N PHE A 142 -7.21 5.23 14.57
CA PHE A 142 -7.63 6.58 14.91
C PHE A 142 -9.10 6.83 14.51
N TRP A 143 -9.47 6.49 13.28
CA TRP A 143 -10.84 6.62 12.81
C TRP A 143 -11.82 5.79 13.64
N THR A 144 -11.48 4.54 13.95
CA THR A 144 -12.34 3.62 14.73
C THR A 144 -12.63 4.20 16.11
N ARG A 145 -11.62 4.75 16.78
CA ARG A 145 -11.77 5.42 18.07
C ARG A 145 -12.66 6.65 17.96
N TRP A 146 -12.42 7.50 16.96
CA TRP A 146 -13.23 8.69 16.70
C TRP A 146 -14.70 8.32 16.40
N ASN A 147 -14.93 7.33 15.54
CA ASN A 147 -16.26 6.90 15.12
C ASN A 147 -17.06 6.34 16.30
N ARG A 148 -16.43 5.53 17.17
CA ARG A 148 -17.06 5.03 18.40
C ARG A 148 -17.52 6.17 19.31
N LEU A 149 -16.69 7.21 19.49
CA LEU A 149 -17.04 8.38 20.29
C LEU A 149 -18.17 9.18 19.63
N SER A 150 -18.12 9.33 18.30
CA SER A 150 -19.15 10.02 17.51
C SER A 150 -20.51 9.33 17.62
N LEU A 151 -20.56 8.01 17.45
CA LEU A 151 -21.80 7.24 17.61
C LEU A 151 -22.38 7.38 19.01
N ARG A 152 -21.56 7.22 20.05
CA ARG A 152 -22.01 7.39 21.44
C ARG A 152 -22.52 8.80 21.72
N ALA A 153 -21.83 9.83 21.20
CA ALA A 153 -22.26 11.21 21.37
C ALA A 153 -23.60 11.49 20.66
N ARG A 154 -23.85 10.86 19.50
CA ARG A 154 -25.14 10.93 18.79
C ARG A 154 -26.25 10.23 19.56
N GLU A 155 -26.02 9.00 20.02
CA GLU A 155 -26.97 8.23 20.83
C GLU A 155 -27.39 8.98 22.10
N GLN A 156 -26.44 9.68 22.72
CA GLN A 156 -26.67 10.46 23.94
C GLN A 156 -27.07 11.92 23.67
N SER A 157 -27.22 12.31 22.40
CA SER A 157 -27.52 13.69 21.99
C SER A 157 -26.59 14.73 22.64
N HIS A 158 -25.30 14.40 22.78
CA HIS A 158 -24.31 15.23 23.46
C HIS A 158 -23.70 16.27 22.50
N GLU A 159 -24.38 17.39 22.30
CA GLU A 159 -24.04 18.40 21.29
C GLU A 159 -22.59 18.93 21.37
N LEU A 160 -22.09 19.25 22.57
CA LEU A 160 -20.73 19.75 22.74
C LEU A 160 -19.66 18.75 22.29
N ALA A 161 -19.87 17.46 22.56
CA ALA A 161 -18.96 16.40 22.16
C ALA A 161 -18.97 16.24 20.63
N LEU A 162 -20.15 16.35 20.00
CA LEU A 162 -20.26 16.31 18.54
C LEU A 162 -19.50 17.46 17.88
N LYS A 163 -19.66 18.70 18.38
CA LYS A 163 -18.91 19.87 17.89
C LYS A 163 -17.40 19.71 18.03
N LEU A 164 -16.92 19.10 19.12
CA LEU A 164 -15.50 18.81 19.31
C LEU A 164 -15.01 17.74 18.33
N LEU A 165 -15.76 16.66 18.15
CA LEU A 165 -15.42 15.58 17.24
C LEU A 165 -15.39 16.05 15.77
N GLU A 166 -16.25 16.99 15.40
CA GLU A 166 -16.25 17.65 14.09
C GLU A 166 -15.01 18.50 13.85
N ARG A 167 -14.42 19.08 14.89
CA ARG A 167 -13.13 19.79 14.77
C ARG A 167 -11.94 18.84 14.65
N ILE A 168 -12.03 17.66 15.26
CA ILE A 168 -10.98 16.63 15.18
C ILE A 168 -10.93 16.04 13.76
N LEU A 169 -12.09 15.77 13.16
CA LEU A 169 -12.20 15.21 11.82
C LEU A 169 -13.19 16.03 10.97
N PRO A 170 -12.78 17.23 10.53
CA PRO A 170 -13.64 18.14 9.80
C PRO A 170 -13.92 17.64 8.38
N VAL A 171 -15.03 18.12 7.81
CA VAL A 171 -15.34 17.93 6.39
C VAL A 171 -15.00 19.23 5.68
N GLU A 172 -13.93 19.20 4.91
CA GLU A 172 -13.35 20.34 4.19
C GLU A 172 -13.33 20.10 2.68
N SER A 173 -13.49 18.85 2.23
CA SER A 173 -13.57 18.49 0.82
C SER A 173 -14.34 17.19 0.60
N PHE A 174 -14.75 16.99 -0.65
CA PHE A 174 -15.43 15.80 -1.13
C PHE A 174 -14.65 15.20 -2.31
N GLY A 175 -14.74 13.89 -2.49
CA GLY A 175 -14.21 13.18 -3.64
C GLY A 175 -15.22 12.19 -4.16
N LEU A 176 -15.52 12.24 -5.45
CA LEU A 176 -16.56 11.46 -6.09
C LEU A 176 -15.95 10.63 -7.22
N ASP A 177 -16.05 9.32 -7.11
CA ASP A 177 -15.89 8.42 -8.25
C ASP A 177 -17.28 8.02 -8.77
N VAL A 178 -17.54 8.29 -10.04
CA VAL A 178 -18.85 8.09 -10.67
C VAL A 178 -18.82 6.80 -11.46
N ALA A 179 -19.55 5.80 -10.97
CA ALA A 179 -19.70 4.55 -11.67
C ALA A 179 -20.82 4.63 -12.72
N ALA A 180 -20.63 3.87 -13.80
CA ALA A 180 -21.61 3.72 -14.86
C ALA A 180 -22.31 2.36 -14.72
N SER A 181 -23.39 2.24 -13.95
CA SER A 181 -24.20 1.03 -14.13
C SER A 181 -25.64 1.09 -13.62
N ARG A 182 -26.53 0.45 -14.39
CA ARG A 182 -27.82 -0.09 -13.95
C ARG A 182 -27.68 -1.40 -13.15
N TYR A 183 -26.51 -2.06 -13.12
CA TYR A 183 -26.37 -3.49 -12.75
C TYR A 183 -25.01 -3.96 -12.17
N GLY A 184 -24.14 -3.10 -11.62
CA GLY A 184 -22.78 -3.49 -11.21
C GLY A 184 -22.04 -2.49 -10.32
N ASP A 185 -21.31 -1.53 -10.92
CA ASP A 185 -20.40 -0.66 -10.19
C ASP A 185 -21.14 0.43 -9.39
N THR A 186 -20.55 0.84 -8.27
CA THR A 186 -21.17 1.70 -7.26
C THR A 186 -20.49 3.06 -7.30
N SER A 187 -21.27 4.14 -7.36
CA SER A 187 -20.72 5.50 -7.23
C SER A 187 -20.33 5.73 -5.77
N VAL A 188 -19.14 6.30 -5.56
CA VAL A 188 -18.57 6.45 -4.23
C VAL A 188 -18.24 7.90 -3.94
N LEU A 189 -18.72 8.40 -2.79
CA LEU A 189 -18.45 9.73 -2.28
C LEU A 189 -17.64 9.63 -0.99
N ALA A 190 -16.37 9.98 -1.04
CA ALA A 190 -15.53 10.18 0.13
C ALA A 190 -15.70 11.60 0.67
N VAL A 191 -15.83 11.72 1.99
CA VAL A 191 -15.95 13.00 2.69
C VAL A 191 -14.86 13.11 3.75
N GLY A 192 -14.15 14.23 3.79
CA GLY A 192 -13.00 14.36 4.67
C GLY A 192 -12.35 15.74 4.65
N GLY A 193 -11.17 15.81 5.23
CA GLY A 193 -10.40 17.03 5.36
C GLY A 193 -8.95 16.74 5.75
N GLN A 194 -8.29 17.73 6.33
CA GLN A 194 -6.85 17.70 6.61
C GLN A 194 -6.38 16.58 7.54
N TYR A 195 -7.26 16.11 8.42
CA TYR A 195 -6.99 15.07 9.41
C TYR A 195 -7.51 13.71 8.99
N GLY A 196 -8.02 13.53 7.77
CA GLY A 196 -8.47 12.23 7.31
C GLY A 196 -9.78 12.21 6.54
N ILE A 197 -10.19 11.01 6.21
CA ILE A 197 -11.50 10.71 5.64
C ILE A 197 -12.46 10.41 6.78
N ARG A 198 -13.57 11.17 6.84
CA ARG A 198 -14.61 11.03 7.86
C ARG A 198 -15.55 9.88 7.53
N ALA A 199 -15.95 9.75 6.27
CA ALA A 199 -16.80 8.66 5.82
C ALA A 199 -16.63 8.41 4.31
N VAL A 200 -17.08 7.24 3.88
CA VAL A 200 -17.24 6.88 2.48
C VAL A 200 -18.69 6.43 2.30
N HIS A 201 -19.40 7.07 1.38
CA HIS A 201 -20.78 6.76 1.05
C HIS A 201 -20.84 6.13 -0.33
N GLU A 202 -21.82 5.26 -0.51
CA GLU A 202 -21.97 4.44 -1.70
C GLU A 202 -23.41 4.51 -2.19
N CYS A 203 -23.60 4.65 -3.50
CA CYS A 203 -24.92 4.58 -4.11
C CYS A 203 -24.88 3.87 -5.47
N GLN A 204 -26.02 3.30 -5.85
CA GLN A 204 -26.21 2.65 -7.15
C GLN A 204 -27.41 3.29 -7.83
N PHE A 205 -27.15 4.29 -8.67
CA PHE A 205 -28.16 4.94 -9.48
C PHE A 205 -27.81 4.81 -10.95
N SER A 206 -28.81 4.50 -11.76
CA SER A 206 -28.66 4.51 -13.22
C SER A 206 -28.68 5.90 -13.82
N ASP A 207 -29.19 6.88 -13.06
CA ASP A 207 -29.39 8.25 -13.50
C ASP A 207 -28.34 9.16 -12.84
N THR A 208 -27.62 9.91 -13.67
CA THR A 208 -26.61 10.87 -13.23
C THR A 208 -27.23 12.04 -12.47
N GLN A 209 -28.50 12.38 -12.76
CA GLN A 209 -29.23 13.39 -11.99
C GLN A 209 -29.56 12.90 -10.57
N GLN A 210 -29.93 11.64 -10.40
CA GLN A 210 -30.10 11.04 -9.07
C GLN A 210 -28.78 11.03 -8.30
N THR A 211 -27.68 10.69 -8.96
CA THR A 211 -26.33 10.74 -8.36
C THR A 211 -25.98 12.17 -7.92
N MET A 212 -26.27 13.17 -8.74
CA MET A 212 -26.07 14.58 -8.39
C MET A 212 -26.89 14.98 -7.15
N CYS A 213 -28.19 14.66 -7.11
CA CYS A 213 -29.05 14.97 -5.95
C CYS A 213 -28.51 14.29 -4.69
N TRP A 214 -28.15 13.01 -4.78
CA TRP A 214 -27.57 12.26 -3.67
C TRP A 214 -26.28 12.89 -3.14
N VAL A 215 -25.40 13.41 -4.00
CA VAL A 215 -24.18 14.13 -3.56
C VAL A 215 -24.54 15.36 -2.74
N LEU A 216 -25.49 16.17 -3.21
CA LEU A 216 -25.93 17.39 -2.53
C LEU A 216 -26.62 17.07 -1.19
N ASP A 217 -27.52 16.09 -1.18
CA ASP A 217 -28.23 15.65 0.02
C ASP A 217 -27.26 15.06 1.05
N THR A 218 -26.28 14.27 0.60
CA THR A 218 -25.24 13.71 1.47
C THR A 218 -24.40 14.83 2.08
N ALA A 219 -23.99 15.85 1.32
CA ALA A 219 -23.27 17.00 1.87
C ALA A 219 -24.08 17.76 2.93
N GLN A 220 -25.39 17.91 2.71
CA GLN A 220 -26.30 18.55 3.66
C GLN A 220 -26.36 17.82 5.00
N THR A 221 -26.19 16.48 5.03
CA THR A 221 -26.10 15.72 6.29
C THR A 221 -24.88 16.09 7.15
N TYR A 222 -23.87 16.73 6.56
CA TYR A 222 -22.71 17.29 7.24
C TYR A 222 -22.83 18.79 7.49
N GLY A 223 -24.00 19.39 7.25
CA GLY A 223 -24.22 20.83 7.37
C GLY A 223 -23.53 21.64 6.28
N ILE A 224 -23.17 21.01 5.15
CA ILE A 224 -22.46 21.65 4.05
C ILE A 224 -23.39 21.81 2.85
N ASP A 225 -23.63 23.06 2.50
CA ASP A 225 -24.26 23.43 1.24
C ASP A 225 -23.17 23.63 0.17
N LEU A 226 -22.99 22.62 -0.68
CA LEU A 226 -22.01 22.66 -1.77
C LEU A 226 -22.29 23.77 -2.79
N SER A 227 -23.54 24.24 -2.92
CA SER A 227 -23.91 25.29 -3.89
C SER A 227 -23.35 26.67 -3.53
N GLN A 228 -22.88 26.84 -2.29
CA GLN A 228 -22.14 28.05 -1.88
C GLN A 228 -20.75 28.15 -2.55
N GLY A 229 -20.24 27.06 -3.12
CA GLY A 229 -18.95 27.06 -3.83
C GLY A 229 -17.72 27.20 -2.92
N ILE A 230 -17.89 27.06 -1.60
CA ILE A 230 -16.80 27.18 -0.62
C ILE A 230 -16.02 25.87 -0.50
N VAL A 231 -16.75 24.76 -0.34
CA VAL A 231 -16.18 23.43 -0.13
C VAL A 231 -16.02 22.72 -1.49
N PRO A 232 -14.81 22.29 -1.87
CA PRO A 232 -14.56 21.68 -3.17
C PRO A 232 -15.00 20.21 -3.22
N ILE A 233 -15.35 19.76 -4.43
CA ILE A 233 -15.55 18.35 -4.76
C ILE A 233 -14.64 17.95 -5.92
N GLY A 234 -13.79 16.95 -5.71
CA GLY A 234 -12.99 16.33 -6.78
C GLY A 234 -13.80 15.24 -7.48
N ILE A 235 -13.86 15.28 -8.81
CA ILE A 235 -14.65 14.30 -9.60
C ILE A 235 -13.74 13.71 -10.69
N ASP A 236 -13.77 12.39 -10.86
CA ASP A 236 -13.13 11.74 -12.03
C ASP A 236 -13.74 12.28 -13.32
N TRP A 237 -12.93 12.97 -14.10
CA TRP A 237 -13.35 13.68 -15.29
C TRP A 237 -12.87 12.92 -16.53
N GLY A 238 -13.78 12.15 -17.12
CA GLY A 238 -13.49 11.29 -18.25
C GLY A 238 -14.59 10.25 -18.48
N GLY A 239 -14.62 9.65 -19.67
CA GLY A 239 -15.53 8.54 -19.97
C GLY A 239 -17.03 8.87 -20.06
N GLY A 240 -17.42 10.15 -20.01
CA GLY A 240 -18.79 10.64 -20.21
C GLY A 240 -19.64 10.75 -18.92
N TYR A 241 -19.42 9.89 -17.93
CA TYR A 241 -20.27 9.83 -16.72
C TYR A 241 -19.92 10.89 -15.67
N GLY A 242 -18.62 11.11 -15.41
CA GLY A 242 -18.17 12.15 -14.50
C GLY A 242 -18.67 13.54 -14.91
N ASN A 243 -18.54 13.86 -16.20
CA ASN A 243 -19.01 15.13 -16.78
C ASN A 243 -20.53 15.29 -16.65
N ALA A 244 -21.29 14.20 -16.84
CA ALA A 244 -22.74 14.21 -16.75
C ALA A 244 -23.27 14.50 -15.33
N VAL A 245 -22.46 14.28 -14.28
CA VAL A 245 -22.77 14.71 -12.90
C VAL A 245 -22.14 16.07 -12.60
N GLY A 246 -20.89 16.28 -13.01
CA GLY A 246 -20.10 17.45 -12.68
C GLY A 246 -20.56 18.74 -13.35
N ASP A 247 -20.97 18.70 -14.62
CA ASP A 247 -21.46 19.90 -15.34
C ASP A 247 -22.74 20.46 -14.70
N PRO A 248 -23.76 19.65 -14.36
CA PRO A 248 -24.89 20.11 -13.56
C PRO A 248 -24.51 20.70 -12.19
N LEU A 249 -23.54 20.11 -11.48
CA LEU A 249 -23.06 20.64 -10.19
C LEU A 249 -22.42 22.02 -10.38
N LYS A 250 -21.58 22.20 -11.40
CA LYS A 250 -20.98 23.50 -11.73
C LYS A 250 -22.03 24.57 -12.03
N LYS A 251 -23.10 24.22 -12.76
CA LYS A 251 -24.23 25.13 -13.03
C LYS A 251 -24.96 25.57 -11.75
N ARG A 252 -24.86 24.80 -10.67
CA ARG A 252 -25.37 25.13 -9.33
C ARG A 252 -24.32 25.80 -8.43
N ASN A 253 -23.28 26.40 -9.01
CA ASN A 253 -22.21 27.10 -8.31
C ASN A 253 -21.39 26.21 -7.35
N VAL A 254 -21.42 24.89 -7.53
CA VAL A 254 -20.55 23.98 -6.78
C VAL A 254 -19.11 24.10 -7.28
N HIS A 255 -18.15 24.14 -6.34
CA HIS A 255 -16.73 24.21 -6.65
C HIS A 255 -16.18 22.83 -7.04
N VAL A 256 -16.37 22.47 -8.31
CA VAL A 256 -15.93 21.19 -8.86
C VAL A 256 -14.48 21.27 -9.34
N ILE A 257 -13.65 20.35 -8.85
CA ILE A 257 -12.29 20.10 -9.32
C ILE A 257 -12.32 18.91 -10.28
N GLU A 258 -12.08 19.18 -11.56
CA GLU A 258 -12.02 18.15 -12.61
C GLU A 258 -10.72 17.35 -12.49
N ILE A 259 -10.83 16.04 -12.35
CA ILE A 259 -9.66 15.16 -12.22
C ILE A 259 -9.52 14.30 -13.47
N HIS A 260 -8.58 14.67 -14.32
CA HIS A 260 -8.22 13.88 -15.49
C HIS A 260 -7.06 12.94 -15.17
N GLY A 261 -7.34 11.67 -14.89
CA GLY A 261 -6.30 10.70 -14.46
C GLY A 261 -5.10 10.56 -15.41
N ASN A 262 -5.33 10.71 -16.72
CA ASN A 262 -4.30 10.59 -17.76
C ASN A 262 -3.53 11.90 -18.02
N ALA A 263 -3.93 13.02 -17.41
CA ALA A 263 -3.22 14.28 -17.58
C ALA A 263 -1.80 14.22 -16.97
N THR A 264 -0.92 15.12 -17.40
CA THR A 264 0.41 15.27 -16.82
C THR A 264 0.35 15.64 -15.34
N SER A 265 1.28 15.13 -14.53
CA SER A 265 1.41 15.56 -13.13
C SER A 265 1.74 17.06 -13.05
N ILE A 266 1.09 17.74 -12.11
CA ILE A 266 1.26 19.17 -11.82
C ILE A 266 2.28 19.37 -10.68
N LEU A 267 2.46 18.37 -9.81
CA LEU A 267 3.38 18.47 -8.68
C LEU A 267 4.82 18.14 -9.05
N ASP A 268 5.01 16.98 -9.66
CA ASP A 268 6.34 16.47 -9.97
C ASP A 268 6.23 15.56 -11.20
N SER A 269 6.40 16.17 -12.37
CA SER A 269 6.35 15.49 -13.66
C SER A 269 7.57 14.60 -13.93
N LYS A 270 8.61 14.68 -13.09
CA LYS A 270 9.77 13.77 -13.13
C LYS A 270 9.47 12.49 -12.37
N LYS A 271 8.81 12.58 -11.20
CA LYS A 271 8.43 11.42 -10.38
C LYS A 271 7.18 10.71 -10.87
N TYR A 272 6.12 11.47 -11.18
CA TYR A 272 4.80 10.92 -11.51
C TYR A 272 4.55 10.98 -13.02
N ALA A 273 4.19 9.82 -13.59
CA ALA A 273 3.95 9.74 -15.03
C ALA A 273 2.64 10.39 -15.49
N ASN A 274 1.61 10.33 -14.66
CA ASN A 274 0.33 10.97 -14.91
C ASN A 274 -0.30 11.43 -13.60
N LYS A 275 -1.45 12.09 -13.71
CA LYS A 275 -2.20 12.64 -12.58
C LYS A 275 -2.63 11.53 -11.63
N ARG A 276 -3.05 10.38 -12.15
CA ARG A 276 -3.45 9.24 -11.31
C ARG A 276 -2.29 8.76 -10.42
N ALA A 277 -1.08 8.63 -10.97
CA ALA A 277 0.12 8.28 -10.21
C ALA A 277 0.48 9.36 -9.16
N GLU A 278 0.38 10.64 -9.52
CA GLU A 278 0.57 11.75 -8.57
C GLU A 278 -0.39 11.66 -7.39
N LEU A 279 -1.67 11.41 -7.68
CA LEU A 279 -2.72 11.41 -6.69
C LEU A 279 -2.56 10.26 -5.67
N TYR A 280 -2.26 9.05 -6.14
CA TYR A 280 -1.93 7.93 -5.25
C TYR A 280 -0.61 8.13 -4.53
N GLY A 281 0.43 8.65 -5.21
CA GLY A 281 1.73 8.91 -4.59
C GLY A 281 1.70 9.96 -3.49
N GLU A 282 0.82 10.95 -3.60
CA GLU A 282 0.63 11.98 -2.57
C GLU A 282 -0.23 11.48 -1.41
N THR A 283 -1.20 10.61 -1.70
CA THR A 283 -1.95 9.90 -0.66
C THR A 283 -1.04 8.97 0.12
N ALA A 284 -0.14 8.25 -0.56
CA ALA A 284 0.93 7.45 0.05
C ALA A 284 1.82 8.29 0.97
N ARG A 285 2.31 9.44 0.49
CA ARG A 285 3.11 10.37 1.31
C ARG A 285 2.37 10.85 2.56
N ARG A 286 1.04 11.01 2.49
CA ARG A 286 0.20 11.39 3.64
C ARG A 286 0.04 10.28 4.67
N LEU A 287 0.04 9.02 4.22
CA LEU A 287 -0.14 7.82 5.03
C LEU A 287 1.17 7.22 5.57
N ASP A 288 2.31 7.56 4.96
CA ASP A 288 3.62 7.07 5.36
C ASP A 288 3.97 7.50 6.80
N PRO A 289 4.11 6.56 7.76
CA PRO A 289 4.45 6.86 9.14
C PRO A 289 5.87 7.41 9.33
N ALA A 290 6.78 7.19 8.36
CA ALA A 290 8.12 7.76 8.36
C ALA A 290 8.22 9.06 7.55
N GLY A 291 7.16 9.43 6.81
CA GLY A 291 7.17 10.53 5.86
C GLY A 291 7.06 11.94 6.47
N ASP A 292 6.91 12.93 5.59
CA ASP A 292 6.80 14.36 5.93
C ASP A 292 5.64 14.65 6.91
N PHE A 293 4.60 13.83 6.86
CA PHE A 293 3.36 14.03 7.62
C PHE A 293 3.26 13.19 8.89
N ARG A 294 4.36 12.54 9.33
CA ARG A 294 4.36 11.65 10.51
C ARG A 294 3.81 12.27 11.80
N MET A 295 3.96 13.58 11.97
CA MET A 295 3.46 14.33 13.14
C MET A 295 2.00 14.78 13.00
N MET A 296 1.38 14.58 11.84
CA MET A 296 0.01 14.98 11.55
C MET A 296 -0.88 13.73 11.51
N PRO A 297 -1.71 13.47 12.53
CA PRO A 297 -2.64 12.35 12.51
C PRO A 297 -3.50 12.36 11.24
N PHE A 298 -3.81 11.17 10.73
CA PHE A 298 -4.69 10.99 9.58
C PHE A 298 -5.66 9.86 9.90
N ALA A 299 -6.96 10.08 9.73
CA ALA A 299 -7.99 9.07 9.94
C ALA A 299 -8.41 8.45 8.60
N LEU A 300 -8.65 7.14 8.60
CA LEU A 300 -9.18 6.42 7.44
C LEU A 300 -10.29 5.45 7.89
N PRO A 301 -11.47 5.43 7.24
CA PRO A 301 -12.56 4.53 7.60
C PRO A 301 -12.14 3.06 7.67
N ASP A 302 -12.62 2.36 8.69
CA ASP A 302 -12.40 0.92 8.84
C ASP A 302 -13.29 0.14 7.87
N ASN A 303 -12.89 0.15 6.60
CA ASN A 303 -13.60 -0.51 5.51
C ASN A 303 -12.61 -1.44 4.79
N GLN A 304 -12.88 -2.74 4.86
CA GLN A 304 -12.00 -3.76 4.29
C GLN A 304 -11.81 -3.60 2.78
N ARG A 305 -12.87 -3.24 2.05
CA ARG A 305 -12.79 -3.01 0.60
C ARG A 305 -11.93 -1.80 0.26
N LEU A 306 -12.06 -0.71 1.03
CA LEU A 306 -11.22 0.48 0.87
C LEU A 306 -9.74 0.17 1.11
N LYS A 307 -9.42 -0.61 2.16
CA LYS A 307 -8.02 -1.02 2.43
C LYS A 307 -7.43 -1.80 1.28
N GLU A 308 -8.15 -2.82 0.80
CA GLU A 308 -7.74 -3.64 -0.35
C GLU A 308 -7.53 -2.79 -1.61
N GLU A 309 -8.43 -1.83 -1.87
CA GLU A 309 -8.36 -0.95 -3.03
C GLU A 309 -7.19 0.05 -2.94
N LEU A 310 -6.85 0.56 -1.75
CA LEU A 310 -5.73 1.48 -1.55
C LEU A 310 -4.36 0.80 -1.69
N VAL A 311 -4.24 -0.47 -1.29
CA VAL A 311 -2.94 -1.20 -1.32
C VAL A 311 -2.68 -1.92 -2.65
N ALA A 312 -3.70 -2.07 -3.50
CA ALA A 312 -3.61 -2.80 -4.75
C ALA A 312 -2.77 -2.12 -5.87
N PRO A 313 -2.72 -0.78 -5.99
CA PRO A 313 -1.91 -0.12 -7.01
C PRO A 313 -0.42 -0.34 -6.80
N GLU A 314 0.23 -0.84 -7.85
CA GLU A 314 1.68 -1.00 -7.92
C GLU A 314 2.28 -0.01 -8.91
N LYS A 315 3.48 0.45 -8.60
CA LYS A 315 4.35 1.28 -9.44
C LYS A 315 4.80 0.45 -10.63
N ILE A 316 4.62 1.02 -11.81
CA ILE A 316 5.12 0.53 -13.08
C ILE A 316 6.12 1.58 -13.57
N PHE A 317 7.39 1.30 -13.40
CA PHE A 317 8.46 2.16 -13.92
C PHE A 317 8.56 1.96 -15.43
N ALA A 318 8.54 3.07 -16.17
CA ALA A 318 8.63 3.05 -17.63
C ALA A 318 9.63 4.12 -18.09
N GLY A 319 10.53 3.73 -19.00
CA GLY A 319 11.58 4.60 -19.54
C GLY A 319 12.98 4.24 -19.04
N HIS A 320 14.00 4.83 -19.69
CA HIS A 320 15.42 4.57 -19.38
C HIS A 320 15.87 5.08 -18.01
N ASP A 321 15.18 6.09 -17.46
CA ASP A 321 15.60 6.78 -16.24
C ASP A 321 15.23 6.03 -14.95
N GLY A 322 14.33 5.04 -15.00
CA GLY A 322 13.98 4.19 -13.85
C GLY A 322 13.31 4.88 -12.66
N GLU A 323 13.20 6.21 -12.63
CA GLU A 323 12.67 6.98 -11.50
C GLU A 323 11.18 7.32 -11.63
N LYS A 324 10.70 7.47 -12.88
CA LYS A 324 9.33 7.89 -13.19
C LYS A 324 8.39 6.70 -13.23
N PHE A 325 7.27 6.76 -12.51
CA PHE A 325 6.32 5.64 -12.45
C PHE A 325 4.88 5.99 -12.85
N TYR A 326 4.25 5.05 -13.53
CA TYR A 326 2.80 4.87 -13.65
C TYR A 326 2.30 3.98 -12.53
N ILE A 327 0.98 3.87 -12.36
CA ILE A 327 0.39 2.85 -11.47
C ILE A 327 -0.42 1.84 -12.26
N THR A 328 -0.63 0.65 -11.69
CA THR A 328 -1.45 -0.41 -12.29
C THR A 328 -2.77 0.13 -12.88
N PRO A 329 -3.08 -0.13 -14.16
CA PRO A 329 -4.33 0.30 -14.80
C PRO A 329 -5.59 -0.21 -14.07
N LYS A 330 -6.67 0.59 -14.06
CA LYS A 330 -7.97 0.16 -13.51
C LYS A 330 -8.49 -1.09 -14.25
N GLY A 331 -8.43 -1.08 -15.58
CA GLY A 331 -8.85 -2.17 -16.46
C GLY A 331 -8.21 -2.05 -17.84
N ARG A 332 -8.45 -3.04 -18.71
CA ARG A 332 -7.89 -3.07 -20.08
C ARG A 332 -8.75 -2.22 -21.03
N ARG A 333 -8.50 -0.91 -21.08
CA ARG A 333 -9.18 -0.01 -22.02
C ARG A 333 -8.22 1.05 -22.55
N GLY A 334 -8.44 1.52 -23.78
CA GLY A 334 -7.67 2.62 -24.37
C GLY A 334 -6.17 2.34 -24.43
N SER A 335 -5.36 3.27 -23.90
CA SER A 335 -3.89 3.19 -23.84
C SER A 335 -3.36 1.96 -23.09
N ASP A 336 -4.19 1.36 -22.24
CA ASP A 336 -3.79 0.28 -21.33
C ASP A 336 -4.12 -1.11 -21.89
N ALA A 337 -4.63 -1.18 -23.13
CA ALA A 337 -4.97 -2.44 -23.79
C ALA A 337 -3.77 -3.38 -23.98
N SER A 338 -2.56 -2.81 -24.11
CA SER A 338 -1.30 -3.53 -24.26
C SER A 338 -0.60 -3.87 -22.94
N TYR A 339 -1.22 -3.57 -21.79
CA TYR A 339 -0.62 -3.91 -20.49
C TYR A 339 -0.61 -5.42 -20.27
N ASN A 340 0.57 -6.02 -20.14
CA ASN A 340 0.74 -7.47 -20.03
C ASN A 340 0.53 -8.05 -18.60
N GLY A 341 0.35 -7.19 -17.59
CA GLY A 341 0.09 -7.62 -16.20
C GLY A 341 -1.41 -7.72 -15.87
N LYS A 342 -1.73 -8.10 -14.62
CA LYS A 342 -3.11 -8.07 -14.10
C LYS A 342 -3.52 -6.65 -13.73
N THR A 343 -4.60 -6.16 -14.30
CA THR A 343 -5.22 -4.87 -13.96
C THR A 343 -5.87 -4.91 -12.58
N LEU A 344 -6.21 -3.75 -12.01
CA LEU A 344 -6.84 -3.70 -10.68
C LEU A 344 -8.17 -4.44 -10.66
N HIS A 345 -8.99 -4.32 -11.70
CA HIS A 345 -10.25 -5.06 -11.81
C HIS A 345 -10.04 -6.58 -11.83
N GLU A 346 -9.01 -7.07 -12.54
CA GLU A 346 -8.67 -8.50 -12.58
C GLU A 346 -8.10 -9.01 -11.24
N ARG A 347 -7.45 -8.14 -10.45
CA ARG A 347 -6.90 -8.50 -9.13
C ARG A 347 -7.94 -8.48 -8.02
N LEU A 348 -8.78 -7.45 -8.00
CA LEU A 348 -9.76 -7.19 -6.94
C LEU A 348 -11.14 -7.79 -7.23
N GLY A 349 -11.38 -8.19 -8.48
CA GLY A 349 -12.71 -8.59 -8.97
C GLY A 349 -13.71 -7.43 -9.08
N ARG A 350 -13.24 -6.18 -8.94
CA ARG A 350 -14.04 -4.95 -8.93
C ARG A 350 -13.18 -3.72 -9.22
N SER A 351 -13.82 -2.61 -9.56
CA SER A 351 -13.16 -1.31 -9.70
C SER A 351 -12.80 -0.71 -8.31
N PRO A 352 -11.67 0.01 -8.18
CA PRO A 352 -11.20 0.56 -6.90
C PRO A 352 -11.86 1.91 -6.54
N ASP A 353 -13.17 2.00 -6.70
CA ASP A 353 -13.91 3.26 -6.68
C ASP A 353 -13.81 3.99 -5.33
N ARG A 354 -13.64 3.26 -4.22
CA ARG A 354 -13.50 3.85 -2.87
C ARG A 354 -12.14 4.49 -2.68
N ALA A 355 -11.09 3.81 -3.13
CA ALA A 355 -9.74 4.34 -3.08
C ALA A 355 -9.62 5.60 -3.97
N ASP A 356 -10.18 5.55 -5.17
CA ASP A 356 -10.19 6.69 -6.08
C ASP A 356 -10.95 7.88 -5.50
N ALA A 357 -12.15 7.67 -4.93
CA ALA A 357 -12.90 8.72 -4.25
C ALA A 357 -12.11 9.37 -3.09
N VAL A 358 -11.42 8.58 -2.26
CA VAL A 358 -10.56 9.08 -1.18
C VAL A 358 -9.43 9.95 -1.73
N VAL A 359 -8.77 9.45 -2.77
CA VAL A 359 -7.65 10.13 -3.43
C VAL A 359 -8.11 11.45 -4.07
N TYR A 360 -9.31 11.48 -4.66
CA TYR A 360 -9.93 12.68 -5.22
C TYR A 360 -10.31 13.71 -4.13
N CYS A 361 -10.81 13.25 -2.99
CA CYS A 361 -11.12 14.09 -1.84
C CYS A 361 -9.86 14.85 -1.35
N LEU A 362 -8.72 14.17 -1.25
CA LEU A 362 -7.45 14.78 -0.86
C LEU A 362 -6.89 15.74 -1.92
N SER A 363 -7.07 15.41 -3.21
CA SER A 363 -6.72 16.30 -4.32
C SER A 363 -7.49 17.62 -4.25
N ALA A 364 -8.80 17.54 -4.02
CA ALA A 364 -9.69 18.70 -3.93
C ALA A 364 -9.29 19.63 -2.77
N LEU A 365 -9.00 19.04 -1.60
CA LEU A 365 -8.52 19.78 -0.43
C LEU A 365 -7.22 20.54 -0.73
N ARG A 366 -6.26 19.87 -1.37
CA ARG A 366 -4.97 20.46 -1.73
C ARG A 366 -5.13 21.62 -2.73
N ASN A 367 -6.03 21.48 -3.69
CA ASN A 367 -6.32 22.52 -4.67
C ASN A 367 -6.90 23.78 -3.99
N GLN A 368 -7.88 23.60 -3.10
CA GLN A 368 -8.47 24.70 -2.34
C GLN A 368 -7.43 25.47 -1.51
N ARG A 369 -6.53 24.77 -0.81
CA ARG A 369 -5.45 25.42 -0.04
C ARG A 369 -4.51 26.24 -0.90
N ARG A 370 -4.14 25.72 -2.08
CA ARG A 370 -3.33 26.48 -3.05
C ARG A 370 -4.03 27.75 -3.50
N ARG A 371 -5.33 27.67 -3.79
CA ARG A 371 -6.15 28.83 -4.14
C ARG A 371 -6.19 29.86 -3.01
N GLN A 372 -6.36 29.42 -1.76
CA GLN A 372 -6.34 30.33 -0.61
C GLN A 372 -4.99 31.03 -0.43
N LEU A 373 -3.87 30.32 -0.64
CA LEU A 373 -2.52 30.90 -0.59
C LEU A 373 -2.21 31.85 -1.75
N MET A 374 -2.89 31.73 -2.90
CA MET A 374 -2.71 32.64 -4.03
C MET A 374 -3.58 33.90 -3.95
N VAL A 375 -4.64 33.87 -3.15
CA VAL A 375 -5.62 34.97 -3.01
C VAL A 375 -5.34 35.81 -1.75
N ALA A 376 -4.61 35.27 -0.78
CA ALA A 376 -4.03 35.99 0.36
C ALA A 376 -2.71 36.66 -0.04
#